data_AF-A0A8K0R5R3-F1
#
_entry.id   AF-A0A8K0R5R3-F1
#
_cell.length_a   1.000
_cell.length_b   1.000
_cell.length_c   1.000
_cell.angle_alpha   90.00
_cell.angle_beta   90.00
_cell.angle_gamma   90.00
#
_symmetry.space_group_name_H-M   'P 1'
#
loop_
_entity.id
_entity.type
_entity.pdbx_description
1 polymer ?
#
loop_
_entity_poly.entity_id
_entity_poly.type
_entity_poly.pdbx_seq_one_letter_code
_entity_poly.pdbx_strand_id
1 'polypeptide(L)'
;MSAAKITKKSRHRDGRVTRSATKKLKDAFEHNRNSPLLRLPGEIRNRIYEYAFGGENVYSIAIFSTPEVEGWDSEVFNSNIPNFGDLVSPTMVCRQIYDEARTLPYALSTFIMNHYGCSLVMWIKQLHDWQRNAIQNVAFEFGVPHWDDSDRHTVLNMVFYALRACTGITRITTRLVSLEDQDKIEAFAESMGIRYER
;
A
#
# COMPACT_ATOMS: atom_id res chain seq x y z
N MET A 1 41.73 20.50 2.47
CA MET A 1 40.76 19.42 2.76
C MET A 1 39.64 19.51 1.73
N SER A 2 39.51 18.52 0.85
CA SER A 2 38.54 18.53 -0.26
C SER A 2 37.24 17.83 0.17
N ALA A 3 36.12 18.56 0.15
CA ALA A 3 34.81 18.01 0.45
C ALA A 3 34.27 17.26 -0.78
N ALA A 4 34.08 15.95 -0.65
CA ALA A 4 33.43 15.14 -1.67
C ALA A 4 31.96 15.58 -1.84
N LYS A 5 31.62 16.13 -3.02
CA LYS A 5 30.23 16.37 -3.42
C LYS A 5 29.50 15.03 -3.51
N ILE A 6 28.61 14.76 -2.56
CA ILE A 6 27.61 13.69 -2.68
C ILE A 6 26.64 14.11 -3.79
N THR A 7 26.83 13.57 -4.99
CA THR A 7 25.88 13.75 -6.09
C THR A 7 24.60 12.96 -5.75
N LYS A 8 23.52 13.70 -5.47
CA LYS A 8 22.17 13.16 -5.32
C LYS A 8 21.84 12.38 -6.60
N LYS A 9 21.82 11.03 -6.54
CA LYS A 9 21.29 10.21 -7.63
C LYS A 9 19.87 10.66 -7.89
N SER A 10 19.59 11.21 -9.08
CA SER A 10 18.23 11.55 -9.48
C SER A 10 17.43 10.26 -9.55
N ARG A 11 16.53 10.05 -8.58
CA ARG A 11 15.48 9.03 -8.70
C ARG A 11 14.52 9.52 -9.78
N HIS A 12 14.21 8.71 -10.79
CA HIS A 12 13.18 9.08 -11.75
C HIS A 12 11.83 9.19 -11.06
N ARG A 13 10.92 9.96 -11.67
CA ARG A 13 9.55 10.17 -11.19
C ARG A 13 8.77 8.86 -11.04
N ASP A 14 9.17 7.82 -11.77
CA ASP A 14 8.63 6.46 -11.74
C ASP A 14 9.28 5.53 -10.69
N GLY A 15 10.21 6.04 -9.87
CA GLY A 15 10.95 5.26 -8.87
C GLY A 15 12.10 4.41 -9.45
N ARG A 16 12.30 4.41 -10.78
CA ARG A 16 13.39 3.66 -11.40
C ARG A 16 14.72 4.38 -11.23
N VAL A 17 15.77 3.58 -11.05
CA VAL A 17 17.15 4.07 -11.00
C VAL A 17 17.78 3.81 -12.36
N THR A 18 17.95 4.87 -13.17
CA THR A 18 18.76 4.82 -14.41
C THR A 18 20.21 4.49 -14.08
N ARG A 19 20.89 3.84 -15.02
CA ARG A 19 22.26 3.38 -14.82
C ARG A 19 23.16 3.60 -16.03
N SER A 20 24.34 4.16 -15.77
CA SER A 20 25.55 3.51 -16.23
C SER A 20 25.83 2.30 -15.32
N ALA A 21 26.11 1.14 -15.91
CA ALA A 21 26.22 -0.12 -15.16
C ALA A 21 27.61 -0.26 -14.52
N THR A 22 27.69 -0.18 -13.18
CA THR A 22 28.93 -0.51 -12.44
C THR A 22 29.17 -2.02 -12.42
N LYS A 23 30.44 -2.44 -12.27
CA LYS A 23 30.85 -3.87 -12.27
C LYS A 23 30.04 -4.74 -11.31
N LYS A 24 29.85 -4.29 -10.06
CA LYS A 24 29.05 -4.97 -9.02
C LYS A 24 27.63 -5.36 -9.46
N LEU A 25 27.08 -4.63 -10.42
CA LEU A 25 25.72 -4.79 -10.89
C LEU A 25 25.60 -5.80 -12.01
N LYS A 26 26.66 -5.92 -12.82
CA LYS A 26 26.81 -6.99 -13.79
C LYS A 26 26.98 -8.32 -13.05
N ASP A 27 27.84 -8.34 -12.02
CA ASP A 27 28.07 -9.55 -11.22
C ASP A 27 26.78 -10.03 -10.51
N ALA A 28 26.02 -9.10 -9.91
CA ALA A 28 24.72 -9.43 -9.29
C ALA A 28 23.67 -9.91 -10.31
N PHE A 29 23.68 -9.36 -11.53
CA PHE A 29 22.79 -9.78 -12.60
C PHE A 29 23.10 -11.22 -13.05
N GLU A 30 24.38 -11.53 -13.29
CA GLU A 30 24.79 -12.89 -13.68
C GLU A 30 24.52 -13.91 -12.58
N HIS A 31 24.74 -13.56 -11.31
CA HIS A 31 24.39 -14.44 -10.19
C HIS A 31 22.88 -14.70 -10.13
N ASN A 32 22.06 -13.66 -10.27
CA ASN A 32 20.60 -13.76 -10.26
C ASN A 32 20.06 -14.62 -11.41
N ARG A 33 20.74 -14.64 -12.55
CA ARG A 33 20.36 -15.47 -13.70
C ARG A 33 20.35 -16.97 -13.40
N ASN A 34 21.09 -17.41 -12.39
CA ASN A 34 21.11 -18.80 -11.92
C ASN A 34 20.01 -19.11 -10.90
N SER A 35 19.25 -18.10 -10.44
CA SER A 35 18.11 -18.30 -9.54
C SER A 35 17.07 -19.22 -10.17
N PRO A 36 16.61 -20.28 -9.46
CA PRO A 36 15.54 -21.15 -9.95
C PRO A 36 14.30 -20.36 -10.36
N LEU A 37 13.92 -19.32 -9.60
CA LEU A 37 12.76 -18.48 -9.89
C LEU A 37 12.93 -17.69 -11.19
N LEU A 38 14.10 -17.10 -11.43
CA LEU A 38 14.33 -16.23 -12.60
C LEU A 38 14.58 -17.02 -13.89
N ARG A 39 14.78 -18.34 -13.81
CA ARG A 39 14.85 -19.25 -14.96
C ARG A 39 13.48 -19.74 -15.44
N LEU A 40 12.42 -19.54 -14.66
CA LEU A 40 11.06 -19.92 -15.05
C LEU A 40 10.54 -19.00 -16.17
N PRO A 41 9.62 -19.47 -17.04
CA PRO A 41 8.89 -18.61 -17.97
C PRO A 41 8.16 -17.47 -17.24
N GLY A 42 7.98 -16.33 -17.92
CA GLY A 42 7.36 -15.15 -17.31
C GLY A 42 5.96 -15.40 -16.75
N GLU A 43 5.19 -16.25 -17.42
CA GLU A 43 3.84 -16.65 -17.01
C GLU A 43 3.86 -17.37 -15.65
N ILE A 44 4.83 -18.26 -15.44
CA ILE A 44 4.97 -18.99 -14.17
C ILE A 44 5.45 -18.04 -13.07
N ARG A 45 6.38 -17.12 -13.39
CA ARG A 45 6.82 -16.09 -12.43
C ARG A 45 5.66 -15.19 -12.00
N ASN A 46 4.85 -14.73 -12.94
CA ASN A 46 3.68 -13.89 -12.65
C ASN A 46 2.71 -14.60 -11.70
N ARG A 47 2.40 -15.88 -11.93
CA ARG A 47 1.58 -16.67 -11.00
C ARG A 47 2.21 -16.77 -9.61
N ILE A 48 3.51 -17.03 -9.53
CA ILE A 48 4.21 -17.06 -8.24
C ILE A 48 4.13 -15.69 -7.55
N TYR A 49 4.29 -14.60 -8.29
CA TYR A 49 4.17 -13.25 -7.76
C TYR A 49 2.74 -12.94 -7.29
N GLU A 50 1.72 -13.38 -8.01
CA GLU A 50 0.33 -13.26 -7.58
C GLU A 50 0.08 -13.97 -6.25
N TYR A 51 0.64 -15.18 -6.05
CA TYR A 51 0.55 -15.87 -4.77
C TYR A 51 1.40 -15.26 -3.66
N ALA A 52 2.57 -14.70 -4.01
CA ALA A 52 3.49 -14.12 -3.03
C ALA A 52 3.08 -12.72 -2.58
N PHE A 53 2.51 -11.91 -3.48
CA PHE A 53 2.12 -10.53 -3.23
C PHE A 53 0.61 -10.33 -3.08
N GLY A 54 -0.21 -11.25 -3.58
CA GLY A 54 -1.67 -11.23 -3.51
C GLY A 54 -2.24 -12.26 -2.55
N GLY A 55 -3.57 -12.35 -2.51
CA GLY A 55 -4.33 -13.21 -1.60
C GLY A 55 -5.18 -12.40 -0.61
N GLU A 56 -5.51 -12.99 0.54
CA GLU A 56 -6.23 -12.33 1.65
C GLU A 56 -5.34 -11.36 2.45
N ASN A 57 -4.37 -10.72 1.77
CA ASN A 57 -3.46 -9.79 2.41
C ASN A 57 -4.22 -8.49 2.70
N VAL A 58 -4.54 -8.33 3.97
CA VAL A 58 -5.29 -7.22 4.54
C VAL A 58 -4.32 -6.38 5.35
N TYR A 59 -4.14 -5.12 4.96
CA TYR A 59 -3.22 -4.20 5.64
C TYR A 59 -3.98 -3.08 6.31
N SER A 60 -3.83 -3.00 7.62
CA SER A 60 -4.24 -1.83 8.40
C SER A 60 -3.18 -0.73 8.26
N ILE A 61 -3.60 0.46 7.80
CA ILE A 61 -2.70 1.60 7.66
C ILE A 61 -2.71 2.40 8.97
N ALA A 62 -2.00 1.89 9.99
CA ALA A 62 -1.70 2.64 11.20
C ALA A 62 -0.31 3.27 11.07
N ILE A 63 -0.21 4.60 10.98
CA ILE A 63 1.10 5.30 10.95
C ILE A 63 1.64 5.53 12.37
N PHE A 64 0.80 5.43 13.39
CA PHE A 64 1.18 5.70 14.77
C PHE A 64 1.09 4.44 15.63
N SER A 65 2.18 3.67 15.68
CA SER A 65 2.50 2.90 16.86
C SER A 65 3.21 3.84 17.84
N THR A 66 2.48 4.72 18.50
CA THR A 66 3.02 5.32 19.74
C THR A 66 2.83 4.28 20.84
N PRO A 67 3.89 3.76 21.47
CA PRO A 67 3.79 2.71 22.49
C PRO A 67 3.10 3.15 23.80
N GLU A 68 2.64 4.40 23.91
CA GLU A 68 2.38 5.06 25.19
C GLU A 68 0.93 5.46 25.44
N VAL A 69 -0.03 5.07 24.59
CA VAL A 69 -1.44 5.28 24.94
C VAL A 69 -1.88 4.15 25.88
N GLU A 70 -1.57 4.32 27.16
CA GLU A 70 -2.09 3.51 28.28
C GLU A 70 -3.61 3.38 28.13
N GLY A 71 -4.10 2.15 27.97
CA GLY A 71 -5.53 1.83 27.98
C GLY A 71 -6.15 1.35 26.66
N TRP A 72 -5.39 1.29 25.56
CA TRP A 72 -5.83 0.54 24.38
C TRP A 72 -5.34 -0.89 24.46
N ASP A 73 -6.25 -1.85 24.63
CA ASP A 73 -5.91 -3.27 24.64
C ASP A 73 -5.17 -3.65 23.35
N SER A 74 -3.89 -3.97 23.51
CA SER A 74 -2.97 -4.46 22.48
C SER A 74 -3.52 -5.72 21.76
N GLU A 75 -4.55 -6.37 22.31
CA GLU A 75 -5.24 -7.51 21.69
C GLU A 75 -6.03 -7.15 20.42
N VAL A 76 -6.48 -5.91 20.24
CA VAL A 76 -7.20 -5.47 19.02
C VAL A 76 -6.23 -5.24 17.85
N PHE A 77 -4.98 -4.85 18.15
CA PHE A 77 -3.86 -4.87 17.20
C PHE A 77 -3.11 -6.20 17.28
N ASN A 78 -3.87 -7.28 17.13
CA ASN A 78 -3.33 -8.64 17.05
C ASN A 78 -2.17 -8.65 16.03
N SER A 79 -0.97 -9.00 16.51
CA SER A 79 0.35 -8.88 15.86
C SER A 79 0.56 -9.71 14.59
N ASN A 80 -0.53 -10.24 14.02
CA ASN A 80 -0.55 -11.07 12.82
C ASN A 80 -0.86 -10.29 11.54
N ILE A 81 -1.13 -8.97 11.60
CA ILE A 81 -1.23 -8.15 10.39
C ILE A 81 0.19 -8.03 9.81
N PRO A 82 0.47 -8.57 8.60
CA PRO A 82 1.81 -8.50 8.04
C PRO A 82 2.20 -7.03 7.84
N ASN A 83 3.46 -6.68 8.13
CA ASN A 83 3.94 -5.34 7.79
C ASN A 83 3.96 -5.21 6.27
N PHE A 84 3.32 -4.18 5.71
CA PHE A 84 3.35 -3.94 4.26
C PHE A 84 4.78 -3.78 3.72
N GLY A 85 5.70 -3.30 4.57
CA GLY A 85 7.15 -3.27 4.31
C GLY A 85 7.73 -4.64 4.01
N ASP A 86 7.31 -5.69 4.73
CA ASP A 86 7.76 -7.06 4.52
C ASP A 86 7.23 -7.61 3.19
N LEU A 87 5.98 -7.30 2.85
CA LEU A 87 5.37 -7.66 1.57
C LEU A 87 6.15 -7.07 0.38
N VAL A 88 6.55 -5.80 0.47
CA VAL A 88 7.28 -5.13 -0.63
C VAL A 88 8.78 -5.43 -0.61
N SER A 89 9.31 -6.01 0.47
CA SER A 89 10.75 -6.28 0.63
C SER A 89 11.38 -7.11 -0.50
N PRO A 90 10.73 -8.12 -1.12
CA PRO A 90 11.31 -8.86 -2.23
C PRO A 90 11.55 -7.98 -3.47
N THR A 91 10.72 -6.94 -3.66
CA THR A 91 10.87 -5.97 -4.75
C THR A 91 12.06 -5.03 -4.52
N MET A 92 12.56 -4.92 -3.29
CA MET A 92 13.67 -4.03 -2.94
C MET A 92 15.05 -4.66 -3.19
N VAL A 93 15.12 -6.00 -3.22
CA VAL A 93 16.38 -6.74 -3.33
C VAL A 93 16.72 -7.17 -4.76
N CYS A 94 15.71 -7.39 -5.61
CA CYS A 94 15.91 -7.85 -6.99
C CYS A 94 15.21 -6.92 -7.99
N ARG A 95 15.99 -6.39 -8.94
CA ARG A 95 15.50 -5.48 -9.98
C ARG A 95 14.51 -6.10 -10.94
N GLN A 96 14.75 -7.36 -11.32
CA GLN A 96 13.84 -8.06 -12.20
C GLN A 96 12.48 -8.26 -11.52
N ILE A 97 12.49 -8.69 -10.24
CA ILE A 97 11.27 -8.79 -9.43
C ILE A 97 10.60 -7.42 -9.28
N TYR A 98 11.38 -6.36 -9.06
CA TYR A 98 10.84 -5.00 -9.00
C TYR A 98 10.12 -4.62 -10.30
N ASP A 99 10.76 -4.80 -11.45
CA ASP A 99 10.17 -4.40 -12.73
C ASP A 99 8.93 -5.23 -13.09
N GLU A 100 8.89 -6.51 -12.72
CA GLU A 100 7.79 -7.42 -13.02
C GLU A 100 6.63 -7.32 -12.02
N ALA A 101 6.91 -7.09 -10.73
CA ALA A 101 5.92 -7.30 -9.66
C ALA A 101 5.63 -6.09 -8.76
N ARG A 102 6.34 -4.95 -8.90
CA ARG A 102 6.19 -3.81 -7.96
C ARG A 102 4.77 -3.26 -7.77
N THR A 103 3.89 -3.44 -8.75
CA THR A 103 2.49 -3.00 -8.67
C THR A 103 1.59 -4.01 -7.96
N LEU A 104 1.96 -5.29 -7.94
CA LEU A 104 1.14 -6.37 -7.40
C LEU A 104 0.80 -6.20 -5.91
N PRO A 105 1.73 -5.79 -5.03
CA PRO A 105 1.41 -5.51 -3.63
C PRO A 105 0.27 -4.49 -3.44
N TYR A 106 0.13 -3.55 -4.37
CA TYR A 106 -0.92 -2.52 -4.30
C TYR A 106 -2.21 -2.98 -4.98
N ALA A 107 -2.09 -3.68 -6.11
CA ALA A 107 -3.23 -4.13 -6.90
C ALA A 107 -4.00 -5.28 -6.25
N LEU A 108 -3.28 -6.21 -5.62
CA LEU A 108 -3.86 -7.45 -5.09
C LEU A 108 -4.22 -7.37 -3.61
N SER A 109 -3.76 -6.35 -2.89
CA SER A 109 -4.06 -6.18 -1.47
C SER A 109 -5.38 -5.44 -1.25
N THR A 110 -5.98 -5.67 -0.08
CA THR A 110 -7.07 -4.82 0.45
C THR A 110 -6.52 -3.95 1.57
N PHE A 111 -6.60 -2.64 1.39
CA PHE A 111 -6.16 -1.68 2.40
C PHE A 111 -7.33 -1.36 3.34
N ILE A 112 -7.21 -1.80 4.58
CA ILE A 112 -8.20 -1.49 5.62
C ILE A 112 -7.91 -0.14 6.22
N MET A 113 -8.96 0.65 6.20
CA MET A 113 -9.08 1.93 6.83
C MET A 113 -9.72 1.75 8.19
N ASN A 114 -8.90 1.81 9.22
CA ASN A 114 -9.38 1.94 10.58
C ASN A 114 -9.44 3.42 11.00
N HIS A 115 -9.83 3.63 12.24
CA HIS A 115 -10.16 4.92 12.86
C HIS A 115 -9.20 6.09 12.56
N TYR A 116 -7.93 5.86 12.25
CA TYR A 116 -6.95 6.95 12.04
C TYR A 116 -6.94 7.46 10.58
N GLY A 117 -7.99 8.15 10.12
CA GLY A 117 -8.01 8.67 8.75
C GLY A 117 -6.86 9.64 8.43
N CYS A 118 -6.28 10.32 9.44
CA CYS A 118 -5.04 11.09 9.29
C CYS A 118 -3.85 10.22 8.83
N SER A 119 -3.75 8.98 9.30
CA SER A 119 -2.71 8.03 8.89
C SER A 119 -2.85 7.68 7.41
N LEU A 120 -4.06 7.44 6.90
CA LEU A 120 -4.23 7.16 5.47
C LEU A 120 -3.79 8.35 4.62
N VAL A 121 -4.27 9.56 4.94
CA VAL A 121 -3.96 10.76 4.16
C VAL A 121 -2.44 10.96 4.05
N MET A 122 -1.74 10.75 5.17
CA MET A 122 -0.28 10.86 5.21
C MET A 122 0.42 9.72 4.46
N TRP A 123 -0.12 8.50 4.47
CA TRP A 123 0.41 7.37 3.70
C TRP A 123 0.25 7.60 2.20
N ILE A 124 -0.95 7.94 1.72
CA ILE A 124 -1.24 8.20 0.29
C ILE A 124 -0.35 9.32 -0.27
N LYS A 125 -0.08 10.37 0.53
CA LYS A 125 0.82 11.47 0.16
C LYS A 125 2.27 11.02 -0.03
N GLN A 126 2.71 9.96 0.65
CA GLN A 126 4.07 9.42 0.53
C GLN A 126 4.24 8.48 -0.66
N LEU A 127 3.14 7.98 -1.23
CA LEU A 127 3.18 7.11 -2.39
C LEU A 127 3.57 7.87 -3.68
N HIS A 128 4.23 7.17 -4.59
CA HIS A 128 4.40 7.60 -5.98
C HIS A 128 3.07 7.49 -6.74
N ASP A 129 2.93 8.26 -7.84
CA ASP A 129 1.74 8.21 -8.71
C ASP A 129 1.42 6.78 -9.16
N TRP A 130 2.43 6.02 -9.55
CA TRP A 130 2.25 4.63 -10.00
C TRP A 130 1.78 3.68 -8.88
N GLN A 131 2.14 3.96 -7.61
CA GLN A 131 1.68 3.17 -6.46
C GLN A 131 0.21 3.48 -6.19
N ARG A 132 -0.16 4.77 -6.17
CA ARG A 132 -1.56 5.20 -6.00
C ARG A 132 -2.48 4.64 -7.09
N ASN A 133 -2.02 4.68 -8.34
CA ASN A 133 -2.79 4.15 -9.47
C ASN A 133 -2.86 2.62 -9.48
N ALA A 134 -2.00 1.94 -8.72
CA ALA A 134 -2.04 0.50 -8.58
C ALA A 134 -2.97 0.04 -7.43
N ILE A 135 -3.41 0.93 -6.52
CA ILE A 135 -4.34 0.56 -5.45
C ILE A 135 -5.72 0.31 -6.06
N GLN A 136 -6.27 -0.89 -5.85
CA GLN A 136 -7.57 -1.30 -6.41
C GLN A 136 -8.67 -1.51 -5.37
N ASN A 137 -8.31 -2.00 -4.18
CA ASN A 137 -9.27 -2.43 -3.16
C ASN A 137 -9.05 -1.67 -1.85
N VAL A 138 -10.12 -1.02 -1.36
CA VAL A 138 -10.13 -0.30 -0.09
C VAL A 138 -11.31 -0.81 0.74
N ALA A 139 -11.09 -1.00 2.04
CA ALA A 139 -12.12 -1.43 2.98
C ALA A 139 -12.19 -0.45 4.15
N PHE A 140 -13.40 -0.08 4.56
CA PHE A 140 -13.65 0.77 5.71
C PHE A 140 -14.07 -0.08 6.90
N GLU A 141 -13.38 0.06 8.03
CA GLU A 141 -13.68 -0.65 9.27
C GLU A 141 -13.73 0.33 10.45
N PHE A 142 -14.93 0.58 10.99
CA PHE A 142 -15.16 1.57 12.06
C PHE A 142 -15.74 0.93 13.32
N GLY A 143 -14.92 0.22 14.10
CA GLY A 143 -15.34 -0.50 15.30
C GLY A 143 -15.61 0.28 16.59
N VAL A 144 -15.23 1.57 16.76
CA VAL A 144 -15.33 2.23 18.10
C VAL A 144 -16.39 3.35 18.22
N PRO A 145 -17.29 3.28 19.24
CA PRO A 145 -18.38 4.25 19.47
C PRO A 145 -17.99 5.62 20.05
N HIS A 146 -16.72 5.88 20.38
CA HIS A 146 -16.35 6.99 21.26
C HIS A 146 -16.05 8.32 20.56
N TRP A 147 -16.19 8.40 19.24
CA TRP A 147 -16.02 9.65 18.50
C TRP A 147 -17.37 10.34 18.36
N ASP A 148 -17.40 11.65 18.63
CA ASP A 148 -18.57 12.44 18.28
C ASP A 148 -18.79 12.45 16.75
N ASP A 149 -20.02 12.72 16.34
CA ASP A 149 -20.43 12.64 14.92
C ASP A 149 -19.65 13.62 14.03
N SER A 150 -19.18 14.75 14.60
CA SER A 150 -18.45 15.80 13.88
C SER A 150 -17.04 15.34 13.50
N ASP A 151 -16.34 14.67 14.41
CA ASP A 151 -15.03 14.10 14.17
C ASP A 151 -15.08 12.98 13.12
N ARG A 152 -16.10 12.10 13.20
CA ARG A 152 -16.30 11.03 12.20
C ARG A 152 -16.48 11.60 10.79
N HIS A 153 -17.31 12.63 10.65
CA HIS A 153 -17.59 13.23 9.35
C HIS A 153 -16.38 13.96 8.76
N THR A 154 -15.63 14.69 9.60
CA THR A 154 -14.39 15.35 9.19
C THR A 154 -13.37 14.33 8.68
N VAL A 155 -13.22 13.21 9.40
CA VAL A 155 -12.29 12.15 9.04
C VAL A 155 -12.69 11.46 7.74
N LEU A 156 -13.97 11.12 7.55
CA LEU A 156 -14.46 10.57 6.28
C LEU A 156 -14.19 11.50 5.09
N ASN A 157 -14.42 12.81 5.25
CA ASN A 157 -14.14 13.79 4.20
C ASN A 157 -12.66 13.89 3.85
N MET A 158 -11.77 13.88 4.86
CA MET A 158 -10.32 13.86 4.63
C MET A 158 -9.88 12.59 3.89
N VAL A 159 -10.49 11.46 4.24
CA VAL A 159 -10.26 10.17 3.58
C VAL A 159 -10.70 10.21 2.12
N PHE A 160 -11.94 10.62 1.85
CA PHE A 160 -12.46 10.73 0.48
C PHE A 160 -11.59 11.64 -0.37
N TYR A 161 -11.13 12.76 0.19
CA TYR A 161 -10.17 13.64 -0.49
C TYR A 161 -8.87 12.92 -0.85
N ALA A 162 -8.30 12.12 0.05
CA ALA A 162 -7.08 11.38 -0.23
C ALA A 162 -7.30 10.23 -1.24
N LEU A 163 -8.41 9.50 -1.14
CA LEU A 163 -8.74 8.41 -2.06
C LEU A 163 -8.96 8.89 -3.49
N ARG A 164 -9.38 10.14 -3.71
CA ARG A 164 -9.43 10.75 -5.05
C ARG A 164 -8.07 10.82 -5.74
N ALA A 165 -6.96 10.78 -5.00
CA ALA A 165 -5.62 10.70 -5.59
C ALA A 165 -5.27 9.29 -6.11
N CYS A 166 -6.07 8.27 -5.77
CA CYS A 166 -5.88 6.88 -6.17
C CYS A 166 -6.85 6.54 -7.30
N THR A 167 -6.43 6.80 -8.54
CA THR A 167 -7.27 6.59 -9.73
C THR A 167 -7.53 5.12 -10.09
N GLY A 168 -6.81 4.19 -9.46
CA GLY A 168 -6.93 2.75 -9.71
C GLY A 168 -7.99 2.04 -8.88
N ILE A 169 -8.66 2.74 -7.96
CA ILE A 169 -9.63 2.10 -7.06
C ILE A 169 -10.81 1.61 -7.91
N THR A 170 -11.12 0.32 -7.78
CA THR A 170 -12.23 -0.32 -8.48
C THR A 170 -13.26 -0.91 -7.51
N ARG A 171 -12.87 -1.11 -6.25
CA ARG A 171 -13.73 -1.71 -5.23
C ARG A 171 -13.56 -1.04 -3.87
N ILE A 172 -14.68 -0.68 -3.26
CA ILE A 172 -14.80 -0.23 -1.87
C ILE A 172 -15.70 -1.19 -1.11
N THR A 173 -15.25 -1.65 0.05
CA THR A 173 -16.08 -2.45 0.96
C THR A 173 -16.20 -1.81 2.34
N THR A 174 -17.24 -2.16 3.08
CA THR A 174 -17.43 -1.72 4.47
C THR A 174 -17.54 -2.91 5.40
N ARG A 175 -17.01 -2.80 6.62
CA ARG A 175 -17.15 -3.80 7.69
C ARG A 175 -17.33 -3.08 9.01
N LEU A 176 -18.28 -3.52 9.84
CA LEU A 176 -18.48 -2.93 11.18
C LEU A 176 -18.63 -1.40 11.14
N VAL A 177 -19.34 -0.85 10.15
CA VAL A 177 -19.55 0.59 9.98
C VAL A 177 -21.00 0.95 10.32
N SER A 178 -21.25 2.14 10.90
CA SER A 178 -22.62 2.64 11.14
C SER A 178 -23.39 2.76 9.81
N LEU A 179 -24.73 2.61 9.83
CA LEU A 179 -25.53 2.74 8.60
C LEU A 179 -25.36 4.12 7.94
N GLU A 180 -25.28 5.18 8.74
CA GLU A 180 -25.07 6.54 8.24
C GLU A 180 -23.73 6.69 7.51
N ASP A 181 -22.66 6.09 8.05
CA ASP A 181 -21.35 6.13 7.42
C ASP A 181 -21.30 5.21 6.18
N GLN A 182 -22.03 4.08 6.18
CA GLN A 182 -22.20 3.24 4.99
C GLN A 182 -22.85 4.03 3.85
N ASP A 183 -23.94 4.75 4.10
CA ASP A 183 -24.63 5.55 3.08
C ASP A 183 -23.70 6.63 2.49
N LYS A 184 -22.86 7.27 3.33
CA LYS A 184 -21.86 8.25 2.88
C LYS A 184 -20.76 7.60 2.03
N ILE A 185 -20.31 6.41 2.40
CA ILE A 185 -19.28 5.65 1.66
C ILE A 185 -19.85 5.16 0.32
N GLU A 186 -21.09 4.68 0.30
CA GLU A 186 -21.81 4.28 -0.91
C GLU A 186 -21.95 5.47 -1.87
N ALA A 187 -22.45 6.62 -1.38
CA ALA A 187 -22.55 7.85 -2.17
C ALA A 187 -21.19 8.31 -2.71
N PHE A 188 -20.12 8.18 -1.92
CA PHE A 188 -18.77 8.46 -2.40
C PHE A 188 -18.34 7.49 -3.52
N ALA A 189 -18.55 6.19 -3.34
CA ALA A 189 -18.22 5.17 -4.34
C ALA A 189 -18.98 5.40 -5.65
N GLU A 190 -20.27 5.70 -5.59
CA GLU A 190 -21.11 6.07 -6.73
C GLU A 190 -20.56 7.31 -7.45
N SER A 191 -20.20 8.36 -6.71
CA SER A 191 -19.64 9.60 -7.29
C SER A 191 -18.34 9.38 -8.06
N MET A 192 -17.63 8.28 -7.77
CA MET A 192 -16.38 7.89 -8.40
C MET A 192 -16.55 6.78 -9.46
N GLY A 193 -17.76 6.24 -9.64
CA GLY A 193 -17.99 5.07 -10.50
C GLY A 193 -17.33 3.78 -10.00
N ILE A 194 -17.16 3.65 -8.69
CA ILE A 194 -16.49 2.53 -8.02
C ILE A 194 -17.53 1.50 -7.56
N ARG A 195 -17.21 0.21 -7.65
CA ARG A 195 -18.07 -0.85 -7.10
C ARG A 195 -18.08 -0.80 -5.58
N TYR A 196 -19.26 -0.67 -5.00
CA TYR A 196 -19.47 -0.74 -3.55
C TYR A 196 -20.01 -2.12 -3.13
N GLU A 197 -19.48 -2.68 -2.05
CA GLU A 197 -19.96 -3.92 -1.44
C GLU A 197 -20.15 -3.73 0.06
N ARG A 198 -21.34 -4.08 0.56
CA ARG A 198 -21.69 -4.03 1.97
C ARG A 198 -21.14 -5.23 2.72
#